data_AF-A0A964Y7Z7-F1
#
_entry.id   AF-A0A964Y7Z7-F1
#
_cell.length_a   1.000
_cell.length_b   1.000
_cell.length_c   1.000
_cell.angle_alpha   90.00
_cell.angle_beta   90.00
_cell.angle_gamma   90.00
#
_symmetry.space_group_name_H-M   'P 1'
#
loop_
_entity.id
_entity.type
_entity.pdbx_description
1 polymer ?
#
loop_
_entity_poly.entity_id
_entity_poly.type
_entity_poly.pdbx_seq_one_letter_code
_entity_poly.pdbx_strand_id
1 'polypeptide(L)'
;MVAGSIYELYKSRMEVEIAFDAFKNTLQADRTYMQNDQSFEGWMFINYLALLAYWRILKLLVIKELLSKVSIKDLLIHLSYIKKIRINGEWHQAEVTNKTKKLFAKLGYTIT
;
A
#
# COMPACT_ATOMS: atom_id res chain seq x y z
N MET A 1 -16.01 -1.92 -33.71
CA MET A 1 -15.73 -1.60 -32.29
C MET A 1 -15.84 -0.10 -32.11
N VAL A 2 -16.69 0.36 -31.19
CA VAL A 2 -17.03 1.77 -30.98
C VAL A 2 -15.89 2.44 -30.19
N ALA A 3 -15.51 3.68 -30.52
CA ALA A 3 -14.36 4.39 -29.94
C ALA A 3 -14.28 4.35 -28.39
N GLY A 4 -15.43 4.31 -27.70
CA GLY A 4 -15.49 4.16 -26.24
C GLY A 4 -14.91 2.85 -25.71
N SER A 5 -15.12 1.72 -26.40
CA SER A 5 -14.58 0.43 -25.96
C SER A 5 -13.05 0.35 -26.08
N ILE A 6 -12.48 1.06 -27.05
CA ILE A 6 -11.02 1.16 -27.24
C ILE A 6 -10.41 2.01 -26.13
N TYR A 7 -11.08 3.12 -25.77
CA TYR A 7 -10.64 3.99 -24.69
C TYR A 7 -10.64 3.28 -23.33
N GLU A 8 -11.69 2.54 -22.99
CA GLU A 8 -11.74 1.80 -21.73
C GLU A 8 -10.68 0.70 -21.65
N LEU A 9 -10.46 -0.04 -22.75
CA LEU A 9 -9.40 -1.05 -22.82
C LEU A 9 -8.00 -0.45 -22.63
N TYR A 10 -7.76 0.74 -23.20
CA TYR A 10 -6.50 1.44 -23.04
C TYR A 10 -6.29 1.90 -21.59
N LYS A 11 -7.35 2.39 -20.95
CA LYS A 11 -7.32 2.80 -19.54
C LYS A 11 -7.08 1.62 -18.60
N SER A 12 -7.74 0.48 -18.82
CA SER A 12 -7.54 -0.72 -17.98
C SER A 12 -6.12 -1.26 -18.10
N ARG A 13 -5.49 -1.15 -19.28
CA ARG A 13 -4.08 -1.51 -19.48
C ARG A 13 -3.15 -0.61 -18.68
N MET A 14 -3.40 0.70 -18.65
CA MET A 14 -2.61 1.64 -17.86
C MET A 14 -2.68 1.33 -16.35
N GLU A 15 -3.86 0.95 -15.85
CA GLU A 15 -4.03 0.54 -14.45
C GLU A 15 -3.23 -0.74 -14.13
N VAL A 16 -3.16 -1.67 -15.08
CA VAL A 16 -2.34 -2.89 -14.97
C VAL A 16 -0.84 -2.54 -14.95
N GLU A 17 -0.37 -1.63 -15.80
CA GLU A 17 1.03 -1.18 -15.80
C GLU A 17 1.43 -0.54 -14.47
N ILE A 18 0.56 0.31 -13.91
CA ILE A 18 0.75 0.90 -12.57
C ILE A 18 0.82 -0.18 -11.48
N ALA A 19 -0.03 -1.20 -11.56
CA ALA A 19 0.01 -2.33 -10.64
C ALA A 19 1.32 -3.11 -10.72
N PHE A 20 1.82 -3.38 -11.93
CA PHE A 20 3.10 -4.07 -12.14
C PHE A 20 4.30 -3.23 -11.68
N ASP A 21 4.27 -1.91 -11.85
CA ASP A 21 5.32 -1.02 -11.35
C ASP A 21 5.33 -0.95 -9.82
N ALA A 22 4.15 -0.92 -9.18
CA ALA A 22 4.03 -1.02 -7.73
C ALA A 22 4.56 -2.36 -7.21
N PHE A 23 4.23 -3.45 -7.91
CA PHE A 23 4.69 -4.81 -7.61
C PHE A 23 6.23 -4.92 -7.64
N LYS A 24 6.86 -4.38 -8.68
CA LYS A 24 8.33 -4.40 -8.82
C LYS A 24 9.02 -3.46 -7.83
N ASN A 25 8.59 -2.20 -7.76
CA ASN A 25 9.38 -1.15 -7.09
C ASN A 25 9.00 -0.94 -5.61
N THR A 26 7.73 -1.14 -5.26
CA THR A 26 7.26 -0.92 -3.88
C THR A 26 7.26 -2.22 -3.09
N LEU A 27 6.77 -3.31 -3.69
CA LEU A 27 6.70 -4.62 -3.03
C LEU A 27 7.99 -5.44 -3.20
N GLN A 28 8.91 -5.04 -4.09
CA GLN A 28 10.13 -5.77 -4.42
C GLN A 28 9.86 -7.23 -4.80
N ALA A 29 8.71 -7.47 -5.45
CA ALA A 29 8.22 -8.78 -5.78
C ALA A 29 8.64 -9.24 -7.18
N ASP A 30 9.66 -8.63 -7.78
CA ASP A 30 10.18 -9.01 -9.10
C ASP A 30 10.87 -10.39 -9.09
N ARG A 31 11.16 -10.94 -7.91
CA ARG A 31 11.81 -12.24 -7.74
C ARG A 31 11.08 -13.07 -6.69
N THR A 32 10.61 -14.25 -7.07
CA THR A 32 9.91 -15.15 -6.15
C THR A 32 10.88 -15.89 -5.24
N TYR A 33 12.06 -16.27 -5.75
CA TYR A 33 13.04 -17.15 -5.10
C TYR A 33 12.45 -18.48 -4.57
N MET A 34 11.23 -18.84 -4.98
CA MET A 34 10.52 -20.04 -4.52
C MET A 34 11.00 -21.27 -5.28
N GLN A 35 11.18 -22.38 -4.58
CA GLN A 35 11.77 -23.62 -5.11
C GLN A 35 10.74 -24.73 -5.40
N ASN A 36 9.48 -24.54 -5.02
CA ASN A 36 8.39 -25.48 -5.29
C ASN A 36 7.06 -24.75 -5.54
N ASP A 37 6.13 -25.45 -6.19
CA ASP A 37 4.85 -24.89 -6.66
C ASP A 37 3.98 -24.37 -5.51
N GLN A 38 3.89 -25.12 -4.41
CA GLN A 38 3.11 -24.71 -3.25
C GLN A 38 3.62 -23.41 -2.63
N SER A 39 4.93 -23.24 -2.53
CA SER A 39 5.55 -22.00 -2.03
C SER A 39 5.35 -20.85 -3.02
N PHE A 40 5.36 -21.13 -4.32
CA PHE A 40 5.06 -20.14 -5.36
C PHE A 40 3.60 -19.67 -5.30
N GLU A 41 2.64 -20.58 -5.12
CA GLU A 41 1.22 -20.24 -4.92
C GLU A 41 1.02 -19.38 -3.67
N GLY A 42 1.62 -19.76 -2.54
CA GLY A 42 1.57 -18.96 -1.31
C GLY A 42 2.20 -17.57 -1.50
N TRP A 43 3.34 -17.50 -2.18
CA TRP A 43 3.99 -16.24 -2.52
C TRP A 43 3.10 -15.36 -3.41
N MET A 44 2.47 -15.91 -4.45
CA MET A 44 1.53 -15.18 -5.30
C MET A 44 0.34 -14.65 -4.52
N PHE A 45 -0.22 -15.47 -3.62
CA PHE A 45 -1.35 -15.08 -2.78
C PHE A 45 -1.03 -13.90 -1.86
N ILE A 46 0.11 -13.94 -1.16
CA ILE A 46 0.54 -12.84 -0.29
C ILE A 46 0.76 -11.56 -1.11
N ASN A 47 1.37 -11.68 -2.29
CA ASN A 47 1.58 -10.53 -3.17
C ASN A 47 0.27 -9.94 -3.71
N TYR A 48 -0.72 -10.79 -4.01
CA TYR A 48 -2.05 -10.33 -4.37
C TYR A 48 -2.70 -9.51 -3.24
N LEU A 49 -2.61 -9.98 -2.00
CA LEU A 49 -3.12 -9.23 -0.84
C LEU A 49 -2.39 -7.89 -0.65
N ALA A 50 -1.06 -7.88 -0.84
CA ALA A 50 -0.26 -6.66 -0.77
C ALA A 50 -0.68 -5.65 -1.86
N LEU A 51 -0.96 -6.12 -3.08
CA LEU A 51 -1.46 -5.28 -4.17
C LEU A 51 -2.85 -4.70 -3.84
N LEU A 52 -3.76 -5.49 -3.27
CA LEU A 52 -5.06 -4.99 -2.81
C LEU A 52 -4.91 -3.88 -1.75
N ALA A 53 -3.98 -4.06 -0.80
CA ALA A 53 -3.68 -3.04 0.21
C ALA A 53 -3.11 -1.76 -0.42
N TYR A 54 -2.20 -1.91 -1.39
CA TYR A 54 -1.64 -0.78 -2.15
C TYR A 54 -2.75 0.03 -2.84
N TRP A 55 -3.66 -0.63 -3.56
CA TRP A 55 -4.77 0.04 -4.24
C TRP A 55 -5.71 0.75 -3.27
N ARG A 56 -5.97 0.17 -2.09
CA ARG A 56 -6.74 0.82 -1.03
C ARG A 56 -6.08 2.12 -0.55
N ILE A 57 -4.77 2.10 -0.36
CA ILE A 57 -4.01 3.29 0.02
C ILE A 57 -4.03 4.33 -1.11
N LEU A 58 -3.78 3.92 -2.36
CA LEU A 58 -3.83 4.81 -3.51
C LEU A 58 -5.19 5.50 -3.61
N LYS A 59 -6.28 4.73 -3.54
CA LYS A 59 -7.66 5.25 -3.57
C LYS A 59 -7.92 6.24 -2.43
N LEU A 60 -7.44 5.94 -1.22
CA LEU A 60 -7.56 6.86 -0.09
C LEU A 60 -6.84 8.19 -0.35
N LEU A 61 -5.61 8.13 -0.88
CA LEU A 61 -4.83 9.34 -1.20
C LEU A 61 -5.46 10.16 -2.33
N VAL A 62 -6.08 9.51 -3.33
CA VAL A 62 -6.86 10.18 -4.39
C VAL A 62 -8.06 10.92 -3.78
N ILE A 63 -8.88 10.23 -2.99
CA ILE A 63 -10.10 10.80 -2.38
C ILE A 63 -9.76 11.99 -1.45
N LYS A 64 -8.60 11.96 -0.80
CA LYS A 64 -8.13 13.04 0.08
C LYS A 64 -7.29 14.10 -0.63
N GLU A 65 -7.10 14.00 -1.94
CA GLU A 65 -6.29 14.91 -2.75
C GLU A 65 -4.83 15.07 -2.24
N LEU A 66 -4.25 13.98 -1.73
CA LEU A 66 -2.93 13.96 -1.10
C LEU A 66 -1.82 13.38 -1.99
N LEU A 67 -2.13 12.87 -3.18
CA LEU A 67 -1.15 12.24 -4.07
C LEU A 67 0.03 13.15 -4.47
N SER A 68 -0.19 14.46 -4.54
CA SER A 68 0.87 15.44 -4.86
C SER A 68 1.82 15.72 -3.69
N LYS A 69 1.46 15.29 -2.47
CA LYS A 69 2.18 15.63 -1.23
C LYS A 69 2.78 14.42 -0.53
N VAL A 70 2.19 13.23 -0.72
CA VAL A 70 2.55 12.03 0.02
C VAL A 70 2.55 10.85 -0.94
N SER A 71 3.69 10.17 -1.06
CA SER A 71 3.74 8.91 -1.81
C SER A 71 3.17 7.76 -0.96
N ILE A 72 2.76 6.68 -1.63
CA ILE A 72 2.28 5.47 -0.95
C ILE A 72 3.38 4.89 -0.06
N LYS A 73 4.63 4.90 -0.53
CA LYS A 73 5.80 4.46 0.24
C LYS A 73 5.98 5.28 1.52
N ASP A 74 5.84 6.60 1.43
CA ASP A 74 5.93 7.47 2.61
C ASP A 74 4.84 7.13 3.62
N LEU A 75 3.61 6.89 3.15
CA LEU A 75 2.51 6.50 4.05
C LEU A 75 2.78 5.16 4.74
N LEU A 76 3.30 4.16 4.01
CA LEU A 76 3.68 2.86 4.58
C LEU A 76 4.77 2.99 5.65
N ILE A 77 5.77 3.85 5.43
CA ILE A 77 6.81 4.16 6.44
C ILE A 77 6.17 4.78 7.68
N HIS A 78 5.28 5.76 7.52
CA HIS A 78 4.58 6.39 8.64
C HIS A 78 3.67 5.40 9.40
N LEU A 79 3.02 4.47 8.70
CA LEU A 79 2.26 3.36 9.31
C LEU A 79 3.17 2.46 10.16
N SER A 80 4.37 2.12 9.68
CA SER A 80 5.32 1.26 10.40
C SER A 80 5.80 1.81 11.74
N TYR A 81 5.72 3.14 11.94
CA TYR A 81 6.08 3.77 13.21
C TYR A 81 5.01 3.58 14.29
N ILE A 82 3.77 3.27 13.91
CA ILE A 82 2.67 3.07 14.84
C ILE A 82 2.74 1.62 15.35
N LYS A 83 3.25 1.45 16.57
CA LYS A 83 3.39 0.14 17.20
C LYS A 83 3.02 0.19 18.67
N LYS A 84 2.53 -0.94 19.18
CA LYS A 84 2.39 -1.19 20.62
C LYS A 84 3.53 -2.07 21.09
N ILE A 85 4.11 -1.74 22.23
CA ILE A 85 5.18 -2.48 22.90
C ILE A 85 4.67 -3.01 24.22
N ARG A 86 5.14 -4.19 24.61
CA ARG A 86 4.76 -4.80 25.89
C ARG A 86 5.85 -4.54 26.92
N ILE A 87 5.51 -3.84 28.00
CA ILE A 87 6.44 -3.52 29.10
C ILE A 87 5.76 -4.02 30.39
N ASN A 88 6.49 -4.81 31.19
CA ASN A 88 6.00 -5.33 32.47
C ASN A 88 4.62 -6.02 32.40
N GLY A 89 4.36 -6.73 31.30
CA GLY A 89 3.10 -7.46 31.09
C GLY A 89 1.98 -6.63 30.47
N GLU A 90 2.08 -5.30 30.45
CA GLU A 90 1.09 -4.37 29.91
C GLU A 90 1.45 -3.86 28.51
N TRP A 91 0.43 -3.57 27.70
CA TRP A 91 0.60 -3.03 26.35
C TRP A 91 0.61 -1.51 26.39
N HIS A 92 1.71 -0.91 25.97
CA HIS A 92 1.86 0.53 25.84
C HIS A 92 2.02 0.91 24.37
N GLN A 93 1.50 2.07 24.00
CA GLN A 93 1.75 2.62 22.68
C GLN A 93 3.15 3.23 22.64
N ALA A 94 3.94 2.89 21.62
CA ALA A 94 5.22 3.54 21.38
C ALA A 94 5.00 4.99 20.95
N GLU A 95 6.01 5.84 21.19
CA GLU A 95 5.95 7.24 20.80
C GLU A 95 5.76 7.39 19.28
N VAL A 96 4.72 8.13 18.89
CA VAL A 96 4.42 8.44 17.50
C VAL A 96 4.76 9.90 17.23
N THR A 97 5.60 10.15 16.22
CA THR A 97 6.04 11.51 15.88
C THR A 97 4.87 12.43 15.52
N ASN A 98 5.02 13.73 15.80
CA ASN A 98 4.03 14.74 15.42
C ASN A 98 3.80 14.81 13.91
N LYS A 99 4.81 14.50 13.09
CA LYS A 99 4.67 14.42 11.63
C LYS A 99 3.68 13.32 11.24
N THR A 100 3.84 12.12 11.81
CA THR A 100 2.90 11.01 11.62
C THR A 100 1.49 11.40 12.09
N LYS A 101 1.34 11.93 13.30
CA LYS A 101 0.02 12.36 13.81
C LYS A 101 -0.69 13.35 12.87
N LYS A 102 0.03 14.37 12.37
CA LYS A 102 -0.51 15.34 11.42
C LYS A 102 -0.89 14.72 10.07
N LEU A 103 -0.10 13.76 9.57
CA LEU A 103 -0.40 13.05 8.33
C LEU A 103 -1.70 12.24 8.47
N PHE A 104 -1.84 11.48 9.56
CA PHE A 104 -3.05 10.69 9.79
C PHE A 104 -4.28 11.54 10.06
N ALA A 105 -4.14 12.69 10.74
CA ALA A 105 -5.23 13.64 10.91
C ALA A 105 -5.75 14.15 9.55
N LYS A 106 -4.86 14.44 8.58
CA LYS A 106 -5.25 14.80 7.20
C LYS A 106 -5.97 13.67 6.46
N LEU A 107 -5.64 12.41 6.79
CA LEU A 107 -6.33 11.23 6.25
C LEU A 107 -7.67 10.97 6.93
N GLY A 108 -7.98 11.66 8.04
CA GLY A 108 -9.21 11.49 8.82
C GLY A 108 -9.09 10.50 9.98
N TYR A 109 -7.87 10.15 10.40
CA TYR A 109 -7.62 9.23 11.51
C TYR A 109 -6.92 9.94 12.67
N THR A 110 -7.39 9.69 13.88
CA THR A 110 -6.74 10.16 15.11
C THR A 110 -5.94 9.01 15.73
N ILE A 111 -4.63 9.21 15.87
CA ILE A 111 -3.75 8.27 16.58
C ILE A 111 -3.77 8.67 18.06
N THR A 112 -4.59 7.95 18.83
CA THR A 112 -4.64 8.03 20.31
C THR A 112 -3.51 7.23 20.91
#